data_AF-A0A7C7ZQG4-F1
#
_entry.id   AF-A0A7C7ZQG4-F1
#
_cell.length_a   1.000
_cell.length_b   1.000
_cell.length_c   1.000
_cell.angle_alpha   90.00
_cell.angle_beta   90.00
_cell.angle_gamma   90.00
#
_symmetry.space_group_name_H-M   'P 1'
#
loop_
_entity.id
_entity.type
_entity.pdbx_description
1 polymer ?
#
loop_
_entity_poly.entity_id
_entity_poly.type
_entity_poly.pdbx_seq_one_letter_code
_entity_poly.pdbx_strand_id
1 'polypeptide(L)' 'MLSKKQLRNDIKAVANALKKRHFSFDINQLEDLEDRRKKNQINTQELQNSRNTQSKSIGKAKAAGEDIKPLLDAVANLG' A
#
# COMPACT_ATOMS: atom_id res chain seq x y z
N MET A 1 11.95 21.09 7.47
CA MET A 1 11.77 19.75 6.86
C MET A 1 11.12 19.93 5.50
N LEU A 2 11.62 19.30 4.43
CA LEU A 2 11.02 19.39 3.09
C LEU A 2 9.64 18.73 3.08
N SER A 3 8.68 19.27 2.33
CA SER A 3 7.35 18.66 2.26
C SER A 3 7.37 17.41 1.39
N LYS A 4 6.62 16.38 1.82
CA LYS A 4 6.46 15.13 1.03
C LYS A 4 5.86 15.40 -0.35
N LYS A 5 4.96 16.39 -0.45
CA LYS A 5 4.33 16.79 -1.71
C LYS A 5 5.35 17.35 -2.70
N GLN A 6 6.28 18.19 -2.25
CA GLN A 6 7.36 18.72 -3.11
C GLN A 6 8.29 17.62 -3.59
N LEU A 7 8.66 16.69 -2.70
CA LEU A 7 9.53 15.56 -3.05
C LEU A 7 8.91 14.61 -4.07
N ARG A 8 7.58 14.48 -4.10
CA ARG A 8 6.85 13.62 -5.04
C ARG A 8 6.53 14.29 -6.36
N ASN A 9 6.19 15.57 -6.33
CA ASN A 9 5.71 16.27 -7.51
C ASN A 9 6.84 16.86 -8.35
N ASP A 10 7.97 17.26 -7.74
CA ASP A 10 9.08 17.87 -8.46
C ASP A 10 10.45 17.58 -7.78
N ILE A 11 10.78 16.30 -7.74
CA ILE A 11 12.02 15.78 -7.15
C ILE A 11 13.28 16.36 -7.82
N LYS A 12 13.20 16.68 -9.12
CA LYS A 12 14.31 17.24 -9.90
C LYS A 12 14.59 18.69 -9.50
N ALA A 13 13.55 19.51 -9.32
CA ALA A 13 13.75 20.88 -8.80
C ALA A 13 14.34 20.86 -7.38
N VAL A 14 13.90 19.93 -6.53
CA VAL A 14 14.45 19.78 -5.17
C VAL A 14 15.93 19.37 -5.23
N ALA A 15 16.30 18.38 -6.04
CA ALA A 15 17.68 17.96 -6.22
C ALA A 15 18.57 19.10 -6.75
N ASN A 16 18.08 19.89 -7.71
CA ASN A 16 18.79 21.06 -8.23
C ASN A 16 18.99 22.14 -7.17
N ALA A 17 17.97 22.41 -6.34
CA ALA A 17 18.08 23.37 -5.24
C ALA A 17 19.06 22.90 -4.15
N LEU A 18 19.10 21.60 -3.87
CA LEU A 18 20.05 20.99 -2.93
C LEU A 18 21.48 21.00 -3.46
N LYS A 19 21.67 20.78 -4.77
CA LYS A 19 22.99 20.83 -5.42
C LYS A 19 23.64 22.22 -5.29
N LYS A 20 22.85 23.30 -5.34
CA LYS A 20 23.33 24.68 -5.07
C LYS A 20 23.88 24.86 -3.66
N ARG A 21 23.48 23.99 -2.73
CA ARG A 21 23.95 23.95 -1.34
C ARG A 21 25.02 22.88 -1.11
N HIS A 22 25.63 22.37 -2.19
CA HIS A 22 26.62 21.30 -2.17
C HIS A 22 26.12 19.97 -1.59
N PHE A 23 24.80 19.73 -1.67
CA PHE A 23 24.21 18.47 -1.27
C PHE A 23 23.79 17.65 -2.50
N SER A 24 24.24 16.40 -2.58
CA SER A 24 23.81 15.46 -3.61
C SER A 24 22.60 14.67 -3.12
N PHE A 25 21.48 14.84 -3.80
CA PHE A 25 20.25 14.13 -3.48
C PHE A 25 20.07 12.94 -4.44
N ASP A 26 19.94 11.73 -3.89
CA ASP A 26 19.71 10.51 -4.67
C ASP A 26 18.23 10.40 -5.05
N ILE A 27 17.93 10.82 -6.27
CA ILE A 27 16.60 10.76 -6.86
C ILE A 27 16.17 9.29 -7.03
N ASN A 28 17.07 8.43 -7.52
CA ASN A 28 16.77 7.04 -7.86
C ASN A 28 16.37 6.24 -6.61
N GLN A 29 17.08 6.47 -5.50
CA GLN A 29 16.74 5.83 -4.23
C GLN A 29 15.36 6.24 -3.74
N LEU A 30 14.98 7.52 -3.86
CA LEU A 30 13.65 7.96 -3.46
C LEU A 30 12.56 7.43 -4.40
N GLU A 31 12.83 7.35 -5.69
CA GLU A 31 11.91 6.75 -6.68
C GLU A 31 11.63 5.27 -6.36
N ASP A 32 12.66 4.45 -6.09
CA ASP A 32 12.49 3.04 -5.69
C ASP A 32 11.62 2.91 -4.42
N LEU A 33 11.88 3.76 -3.41
CA LEU A 33 11.11 3.75 -2.17
C LEU A 33 9.65 4.14 -2.39
N GLU A 34 9.37 5.12 -3.26
CA GLU A 34 7.99 5.52 -3.58
C GLU A 34 7.25 4.44 -4.39
N ASP A 35 7.95 3.72 -5.28
CA ASP A 35 7.38 2.58 -6.01
C ASP A 35 7.03 1.44 -5.07
N ARG A 36 7.94 1.08 -4.16
CA ARG A 36 7.69 0.06 -3.11
C ARG A 36 6.53 0.48 -2.21
N ARG A 37 6.48 1.76 -1.81
CA ARG A 37 5.38 2.30 -1.00
C ARG A 37 4.04 2.18 -1.74
N LYS A 38 4.00 2.53 -3.03
CA LYS A 38 2.79 2.44 -3.85
C LYS A 38 2.34 0.99 -4.02
N LYS A 39 3.26 0.07 -4.29
CA LYS A 39 2.98 -1.37 -4.38
C LYS A 39 2.38 -1.90 -3.07
N ASN A 40 2.99 -1.58 -1.93
CA ASN A 40 2.47 -1.99 -0.64
C ASN A 40 1.08 -1.40 -0.37
N GLN A 41 0.85 -0.13 -0.73
CA GLN A 41 -0.46 0.49 -0.56
C GLN A 41 -1.55 -0.24 -1.37
N ILE A 42 -1.26 -0.58 -2.63
CA ILE A 42 -2.19 -1.32 -3.50
C ILE A 42 -2.45 -2.71 -2.91
N ASN A 43 -1.40 -3.45 -2.57
CA ASN A 43 -1.54 -4.78 -1.98
C ASN A 43 -2.38 -4.76 -0.71
N THR A 44 -2.14 -3.82 0.20
CA THR A 44 -2.95 -3.70 1.43
C THR A 44 -4.41 -3.42 1.12
N GLN A 45 -4.69 -2.56 0.13
CA GLN A 45 -6.07 -2.27 -0.28
C GLN A 45 -6.76 -3.50 -0.88
N GLU A 46 -6.04 -4.28 -1.68
CA GLU A 46 -6.54 -5.54 -2.26
C GLU A 46 -6.84 -6.58 -1.17
N LEU A 47 -5.91 -6.79 -0.23
CA LEU A 47 -6.12 -7.70 0.91
C LEU A 47 -7.30 -7.27 1.77
N GLN A 48 -7.44 -5.97 2.04
CA GLN A 48 -8.57 -5.44 2.80
C GLN A 48 -9.90 -5.65 2.06
N ASN A 49 -9.93 -5.43 0.75
CA ASN A 49 -11.12 -5.66 -0.08
C ASN A 49 -11.49 -7.15 -0.12
N SER A 50 -10.49 -8.03 -0.27
CA SER A 50 -10.66 -9.48 -0.26
C SER A 50 -11.22 -9.95 1.09
N ARG A 51 -10.62 -9.51 2.21
CA ARG A 51 -11.12 -9.79 3.57
C ARG A 51 -12.57 -9.34 3.75
N ASN A 52 -12.91 -8.11 3.36
CA ASN A 52 -14.27 -7.58 3.47
C ASN A 52 -15.29 -8.40 2.65
N THR A 53 -14.88 -8.89 1.48
CA THR A 53 -15.73 -9.69 0.60
C THR A 53 -15.98 -11.08 1.20
N GLN A 54 -14.94 -11.72 1.72
CA GLN A 54 -15.05 -13.00 2.41
C GLN A 54 -15.83 -12.91 3.72
N SER A 55 -15.68 -11.85 4.52
CA SER A 55 -16.50 -11.64 5.72
C SER A 55 -18.00 -11.56 5.40
N LYS A 56 -18.36 -10.95 4.26
CA LYS A 56 -19.76 -10.90 3.80
C LYS A 56 -20.26 -12.27 3.35
N SER A 57 -19.44 -13.08 2.67
CA SER A 57 -19.84 -14.44 2.26
C SER A 57 -20.02 -15.35 3.48
N ILE A 58 -19.16 -15.24 4.50
CA ILE A 58 -19.32 -15.95 5.78
C ILE A 58 -20.66 -15.64 6.43
N GLY A 59 -21.04 -14.36 6.50
CA GLY A 59 -22.34 -13.96 7.05
C GLY A 59 -23.53 -14.58 6.32
N LYS A 60 -23.46 -14.65 4.99
CA LYS A 60 -24.48 -15.30 4.15
C LYS A 60 -24.53 -16.81 4.35
N ALA A 61 -23.38 -17.49 4.30
CA ALA A 61 -23.25 -18.93 4.51
C ALA A 61 -23.76 -19.34 5.90
N LYS A 62 -23.42 -18.56 6.93
CA LYS A 62 -23.93 -18.76 8.30
C LYS A 62 -25.45 -18.65 8.38
N ALA A 63 -26.04 -17.67 7.68
CA ALA A 63 -27.50 -17.52 7.62
C ALA A 63 -28.17 -18.66 6.83
N ALA A 64 -27.49 -19.23 5.84
CA ALA A 64 -27.94 -20.40 5.07
C ALA A 64 -27.73 -21.74 5.79
N GLY A 65 -27.04 -21.77 6.94
CA GLY A 65 -26.73 -23.00 7.67
C GLY A 65 -25.59 -23.83 7.06
N GLU A 66 -24.77 -23.22 6.20
CA GLU A 66 -23.63 -23.86 5.54
C GLU A 66 -22.40 -23.92 6.47
N ASP A 67 -21.45 -24.82 6.15
CA ASP A 67 -20.17 -24.88 6.87
C ASP A 67 -19.29 -23.66 6.53
N ILE A 68 -19.06 -22.82 7.54
CA ILE A 68 -18.27 -21.59 7.42
C ILE A 68 -16.80 -21.78 7.78
N LYS A 69 -16.40 -22.96 8.28
CA LYS A 69 -15.03 -23.22 8.72
C LYS A 69 -14.00 -23.02 7.60
N PRO A 70 -14.22 -23.50 6.35
CA PRO A 70 -13.29 -23.25 5.25
C PRO A 70 -13.16 -21.76 4.89
N LEU A 71 -14.23 -20.98 5.05
CA LEU A 71 -14.25 -19.56 4.76
C LEU A 71 -13.51 -18.75 5.84
N LEU A 72 -13.64 -19.15 7.10
CA LEU A 72 -12.89 -18.55 8.22
C LEU A 72 -11.38 -18.78 8.06
N ASP A 73 -10.98 -19.99 7.66
CA ASP A 73 -9.58 -20.34 7.42
C ASP A 73 -8.99 -19.52 6.24
N ALA A 74 -9.78 -19.31 5.19
CA ALA A 74 -9.37 -18.46 4.06
C ALA A 74 -9.13 -17.00 4.48
N VAL A 75 -9.96 -16.45 5.38
CA VAL A 75 -9.80 -15.09 5.92
C VAL A 75 -8.59 -14.98 6.86
N ALA A 76 -8.34 -16.00 7.67
CA ALA A 76 -7.21 -16.04 8.59
C ALA A 76 -5.85 -16.04 7.85
N ASN A 77 -5.81 -16.59 6.63
CA ASN A 77 -4.61 -16.67 5.80
C ASN A 77 -4.44 -15.49 4.82
N LEU A 78 -5.31 -14.48 4.85
CA LEU A 78 -5.32 -13.35 3.90
C LEU A 78 -4.27 -12.26 4.19
N GLY A 79 -3.14 -12.63 4.80
CA GLY A 79 -2.04 -11.73 5.16
C GLY A 79 -1.77 -11.67 6.65
#